data_AF-A0A671VU16-F1
#
_entry.id   AF-A0A671VU16-F1
#
_cell.length_a   1.000
_cell.length_b   1.000
_cell.length_c   1.000
_cell.angle_alpha   90.00
_cell.angle_beta   90.00
_cell.angle_gamma   90.00
#
_symmetry.space_group_name_H-M   'P 1'
#
loop_
_entity.id
_entity.type
_entity.pdbx_description
1 polymer ?
#
loop_
_entity_poly.entity_id
_entity_poly.type
_entity_poly.pdbx_seq_one_letter_code
_entity_poly.pdbx_strand_id
1 'polypeptide(L)'
;MDPSKICVPKDQCGCVYKGHYIESGASFLTDDHCNEKCTCNQTTKKVDCVKPGCQQGYECKVVDGLTGCHRIIYAECSMNGGPHMVTFDKHDYNFQGTCVYQLAGVCSKDSSLQNFKVLVQNDAHGKRVGSGPKLVEVKAYEDSIVVTRRHKGSVLVRHVYKTESQSHAPSVAPYYLILEKKLCQ
;
A
#
# COMPACT_ATOMS: atom_id res chain seq x y z
N MET A 1 -1.70 54.77 0.13
CA MET A 1 -0.68 53.81 -0.35
C MET A 1 -0.66 52.67 0.65
N ASP A 2 -0.82 51.43 0.18
CA ASP A 2 -0.85 50.22 1.00
C ASP A 2 0.53 50.00 1.66
N PRO A 3 0.63 49.90 3.00
CA PRO A 3 1.89 49.80 3.74
C PRO A 3 2.67 48.48 3.53
N SER A 4 2.16 47.55 2.72
CA SER A 4 2.81 46.25 2.47
C SER A 4 3.68 46.19 1.21
N LYS A 5 3.83 47.27 0.42
CA LYS A 5 4.72 47.30 -0.75
C LYS A 5 6.09 47.88 -0.42
N ILE A 6 6.96 47.05 0.14
CA ILE A 6 8.40 47.35 0.24
C ILE A 6 9.03 47.08 -1.13
N CYS A 7 9.63 48.11 -1.72
CA CYS A 7 10.42 47.95 -2.94
C CYS A 7 11.70 47.17 -2.62
N VAL A 8 11.87 46.03 -3.27
CA VAL A 8 13.10 45.23 -3.18
C VAL A 8 13.97 45.43 -4.43
N PRO A 9 15.29 45.20 -4.33
CA PRO A 9 16.17 45.11 -5.49
C PRO A 9 15.66 44.14 -6.57
N LYS A 10 15.96 44.39 -7.85
CA LYS A 10 15.41 43.64 -8.99
C LYS A 10 15.74 42.15 -8.95
N ASP A 11 16.89 41.80 -8.41
CA ASP A 11 17.38 40.44 -8.12
C ASP A 11 16.62 39.76 -6.97
N GLN A 12 15.89 40.50 -6.15
CA GLN A 12 15.05 39.97 -5.06
C GLN A 12 13.56 39.93 -5.43
N CYS A 13 13.17 40.43 -6.60
CA CYS A 13 11.81 40.26 -7.11
C CYS A 13 11.47 38.76 -7.29
N GLY A 14 10.23 38.41 -6.97
CA GLY A 14 9.68 37.07 -7.17
C GLY A 14 9.26 36.79 -8.61
N CYS A 15 8.57 35.66 -8.79
CA CYS A 15 8.03 35.19 -10.06
C CYS A 15 6.50 35.35 -10.07
N VAL A 16 5.90 35.33 -11.27
CA VAL A 16 4.44 35.19 -11.41
C VAL A 16 4.13 33.81 -11.98
N TYR A 17 3.27 33.05 -11.29
CA TYR A 17 2.82 31.73 -11.71
C TYR A 17 1.30 31.64 -11.63
N LYS A 18 0.65 31.36 -12.77
CA LYS A 18 -0.83 31.29 -12.90
C LYS A 18 -1.57 32.48 -12.26
N GLY A 19 -1.01 33.67 -12.35
CA GLY A 19 -1.59 34.91 -11.79
C GLY A 19 -1.25 35.20 -10.33
N HIS A 20 -0.52 34.30 -9.64
CA HIS A 20 -0.08 34.49 -8.25
C HIS A 20 1.40 34.88 -8.18
N TYR A 21 1.73 35.74 -7.23
CA TYR A 21 3.12 36.12 -6.93
C TYR A 21 3.78 35.05 -6.05
N ILE A 22 4.95 34.58 -6.47
CA ILE A 22 5.76 33.60 -5.76
C ILE A 22 7.07 34.28 -5.34
N GLU A 23 7.42 34.18 -4.07
CA GLU A 23 8.65 34.79 -3.56
C GLU A 23 9.92 34.23 -4.24
N SER A 24 10.95 35.06 -4.34
CA SER A 24 12.22 34.70 -4.98
C SER A 24 12.87 33.51 -4.26
N GLY A 25 13.04 32.38 -4.95
CA GLY A 25 13.59 31.14 -4.39
C GLY A 25 12.58 30.22 -3.70
N ALA A 26 11.33 30.62 -3.53
CA ALA A 26 10.31 29.77 -2.93
C ALA A 26 10.01 28.54 -3.80
N SER A 27 9.74 27.41 -3.14
CA SER A 27 9.35 26.13 -3.76
C SER A 27 7.94 25.73 -3.33
N PHE A 28 7.16 25.17 -4.25
CA PHE A 28 5.79 24.71 -3.97
C PHE A 28 5.45 23.47 -4.81
N LEU A 29 4.44 22.70 -4.37
CA LEU A 29 3.84 21.62 -5.15
C LEU A 29 2.65 22.17 -5.95
N THR A 30 2.49 21.71 -7.19
CA THR A 30 1.34 22.14 -8.03
C THR A 30 0.12 21.25 -7.90
N ASP A 31 0.28 20.06 -7.30
CA ASP A 31 -0.81 19.15 -6.98
C ASP A 31 -0.57 18.37 -5.68
N ASP A 32 -1.63 17.72 -5.20
CA ASP A 32 -1.60 16.81 -4.05
C ASP A 32 -1.06 15.42 -4.39
N HIS A 33 -0.47 15.25 -5.58
CA HIS A 33 -0.03 13.95 -6.11
C HIS A 33 1.50 13.88 -6.25
N CYS A 34 2.24 14.83 -5.68
CA CYS A 34 3.70 14.90 -5.73
C CYS A 34 4.27 14.87 -7.17
N ASN A 35 3.46 15.22 -8.17
CA ASN A 35 3.85 15.03 -9.57
C ASN A 35 4.72 16.16 -10.08
N GLU A 36 4.64 17.34 -9.46
CA GLU A 36 5.34 18.51 -9.95
C GLU A 36 5.68 19.46 -8.80
N LYS A 37 6.99 19.71 -8.65
CA LYS A 37 7.55 20.68 -7.72
C LYS A 37 8.10 21.85 -8.54
N CYS A 38 7.65 23.04 -8.22
CA CYS A 38 8.02 24.26 -8.91
C CYS A 38 8.82 25.17 -7.98
N THR A 39 9.84 25.83 -8.54
CA THR A 39 10.68 26.79 -7.81
C THR A 39 10.76 28.09 -8.59
N CYS A 40 10.60 29.23 -7.92
CA CYS A 40 10.87 30.53 -8.53
C CYS A 40 12.39 30.74 -8.65
N ASN A 41 12.89 30.73 -9.88
CA ASN A 41 14.30 30.93 -10.17
C ASN A 41 14.70 32.38 -9.93
N GLN A 42 15.64 32.58 -9.00
CA GLN A 42 16.08 33.90 -8.57
C GLN A 42 16.75 34.69 -9.71
N THR A 43 17.33 34.03 -10.69
CA THR A 43 18.05 34.66 -11.81
C THR A 43 17.11 34.94 -12.97
N THR A 44 16.37 33.92 -13.43
CA THR A 44 15.54 34.03 -14.64
C THR A 44 14.19 34.69 -14.38
N LYS A 45 13.78 34.78 -13.11
CA LYS A 45 12.44 35.23 -12.68
C LYS A 45 11.30 34.42 -13.29
N LYS A 46 11.62 33.20 -13.72
CA LYS A 46 10.67 32.20 -14.21
C LYS A 46 10.51 31.11 -13.17
N VAL A 47 9.35 30.46 -13.22
CA VAL A 47 9.13 29.26 -12.42
C VAL A 47 9.63 28.06 -13.20
N ASP A 48 10.57 27.34 -12.59
CA ASP A 48 11.10 26.08 -13.12
C ASP A 48 10.42 24.94 -12.37
N CYS A 49 9.73 24.09 -13.12
CA CYS A 49 9.00 22.94 -12.57
C CYS A 49 9.70 21.64 -12.95
N VAL A 50 9.96 20.81 -11.95
CA VAL A 50 10.44 19.45 -12.15
C VAL A 50 9.31 18.50 -11.79
N LYS A 51 9.27 17.35 -12.46
CA LYS A 51 8.39 16.24 -12.09
C LYS A 51 9.19 15.22 -11.29
N PRO A 52 9.40 15.44 -9.98
CA PRO A 52 10.32 14.59 -9.23
C PRO A 52 9.77 13.17 -9.11
N GLY A 53 8.44 13.01 -9.05
CA GLY A 53 7.83 11.79 -8.54
C GLY A 53 8.34 11.48 -7.12
N CYS A 54 7.94 10.33 -6.58
CA CYS A 54 8.60 9.78 -5.40
C CYS A 54 9.73 8.83 -5.83
N GLN A 55 10.82 8.81 -5.05
CA GLN A 55 11.90 7.84 -5.26
C GLN A 55 11.36 6.40 -5.12
N GLN A 56 12.07 5.43 -5.69
CA GLN A 56 11.70 4.03 -5.56
C GLN A 56 11.56 3.63 -4.07
N GLY A 57 10.45 2.97 -3.74
CA GLY A 57 10.12 2.61 -2.34
C GLY A 57 9.45 3.72 -1.55
N TYR A 58 9.03 4.82 -2.19
CA TYR A 58 8.20 5.87 -1.61
C TYR A 58 6.92 6.06 -2.43
N GLU A 59 5.82 6.35 -1.75
CA GLU A 59 4.52 6.67 -2.34
C GLU A 59 4.11 8.10 -1.94
N CYS A 60 3.42 8.80 -2.83
CA CYS A 60 2.81 10.09 -2.49
C CYS A 60 1.52 9.83 -1.70
N LYS A 61 1.44 10.37 -0.49
CA LYS A 61 0.22 10.32 0.32
C LYS A 61 0.11 11.54 1.23
N VAL A 62 -1.10 11.76 1.74
CA VAL A 62 -1.37 12.76 2.77
C VAL A 62 -1.30 12.07 4.12
N VAL A 63 -0.39 12.51 5.00
CA VAL A 63 -0.28 12.07 6.39
C VAL A 63 -0.45 13.29 7.27
N ASP A 64 -1.40 13.26 8.21
CA ASP A 64 -1.73 14.38 9.10
C ASP A 64 -2.05 15.69 8.35
N GLY A 65 -2.70 15.59 7.19
CA GLY A 65 -3.04 16.75 6.35
C GLY A 65 -1.89 17.32 5.53
N LEU A 66 -0.69 16.71 5.59
CA LEU A 66 0.48 17.11 4.82
C LEU A 66 0.74 16.12 3.68
N THR A 67 0.77 16.63 2.45
CA THR A 67 1.14 15.86 1.25
C THR A 67 2.65 15.68 1.18
N GLY A 68 3.13 14.44 1.01
CA GLY A 68 4.56 14.18 0.84
C GLY A 68 4.87 12.80 0.27
N CYS A 69 6.14 12.57 -0.04
CA CYS A 69 6.66 11.24 -0.37
C CYS A 69 6.97 10.51 0.93
N HIS A 70 6.22 9.45 1.19
CA HIS A 70 6.35 8.64 2.38
C HIS A 70 6.82 7.24 2.01
N ARG A 71 7.67 6.65 2.85
CA ARG A 71 8.23 5.33 2.59
C ARG A 71 7.12 4.28 2.52
N ILE A 72 7.18 3.44 1.50
CA ILE A 72 6.35 2.24 1.39
C ILE A 72 6.93 1.24 2.39
N ILE A 73 6.14 0.86 3.39
CA ILE A 73 6.54 -0.10 4.42
C ILE A 73 5.74 -1.37 4.21
N TYR A 74 6.46 -2.47 3.97
CA TYR A 74 5.88 -3.80 3.95
C TYR A 74 6.09 -4.46 5.31
N ALA A 75 5.10 -5.23 5.74
CA ALA A 75 5.25 -6.16 6.84
C ALA A 75 4.67 -7.49 6.40
N GLU A 76 5.07 -8.57 7.05
CA GLU A 76 4.69 -9.92 6.64
C GLU A 76 4.12 -10.66 7.85
N CYS A 77 2.95 -11.26 7.63
CA CYS A 77 2.32 -12.25 8.50
C CYS A 77 2.35 -13.60 7.78
N SER A 78 2.69 -14.68 8.48
CA SER A 78 2.82 -16.02 7.89
C SER A 78 2.13 -17.08 8.74
N MET A 79 1.72 -18.18 8.10
CA MET A 79 1.08 -19.31 8.77
C MET A 79 1.53 -20.60 8.10
N ASN A 80 2.16 -21.48 8.88
CA ASN A 80 2.88 -22.63 8.35
C ASN A 80 2.15 -23.93 8.70
N GLY A 81 1.29 -24.43 7.79
CA GLY A 81 0.80 -25.83 7.74
C GLY A 81 0.13 -26.47 8.97
N GLY A 82 0.12 -25.80 10.12
CA GLY A 82 -0.39 -26.22 11.43
C GLY A 82 -0.94 -25.00 12.20
N PRO A 83 -1.02 -25.02 13.55
CA PRO A 83 -1.61 -23.93 14.30
C PRO A 83 -0.73 -22.67 14.35
N HIS A 84 0.52 -22.77 13.92
CA HIS A 84 1.52 -21.72 14.12
C HIS A 84 1.36 -20.58 13.11
N MET A 85 1.24 -19.36 13.64
CA MET A 85 1.12 -18.11 12.92
C MET A 85 2.12 -17.10 13.49
N VAL A 86 2.75 -16.34 12.60
CA VAL A 86 3.60 -15.18 12.95
C VAL A 86 2.90 -13.92 12.46
N THR A 87 2.63 -12.98 13.37
CA THR A 87 1.94 -11.71 13.05
C THR A 87 2.86 -10.71 12.34
N PHE A 88 2.27 -9.62 11.83
CA PHE A 88 3.00 -8.55 11.13
C PHE A 88 4.10 -7.88 11.96
N ASP A 89 3.91 -7.82 13.28
CA ASP A 89 4.85 -7.32 14.29
C ASP A 89 5.74 -8.42 14.88
N LYS A 90 5.77 -9.59 14.23
CA LYS A 90 6.68 -10.72 14.50
C LYS A 90 6.43 -11.42 15.85
N HIS A 91 5.18 -11.47 16.29
CA HIS A 91 4.79 -12.31 17.43
C HIS A 91 4.27 -13.68 16.99
N ASP A 92 4.65 -14.71 17.74
CA ASP A 92 4.29 -16.09 17.52
C ASP A 92 3.00 -16.49 18.25
N TYR A 93 2.08 -17.14 17.55
CA TYR A 93 0.84 -17.67 18.11
C TYR A 93 0.52 -19.07 17.61
N ASN A 94 -0.22 -19.83 18.42
CA ASN A 94 -0.78 -21.12 18.04
C ASN A 94 -2.31 -21.06 18.04
N PHE A 95 -2.91 -21.08 16.86
CA PHE A 95 -4.35 -21.11 16.63
C PHE A 95 -4.84 -22.55 16.40
N GLN A 96 -5.51 -23.12 17.40
CA GLN A 96 -6.13 -24.43 17.31
C GLN A 96 -7.66 -24.29 17.18
N GLY A 97 -8.27 -25.05 16.28
CA GLY A 97 -9.71 -25.06 16.04
C GLY A 97 -10.08 -25.32 14.58
N THR A 98 -11.32 -25.73 14.35
CA THR A 98 -11.84 -26.18 13.03
C THR A 98 -12.76 -25.17 12.36
N CYS A 99 -12.64 -23.90 12.74
CA CYS A 99 -13.48 -22.82 12.22
C CYS A 99 -12.85 -22.08 11.03
N VAL A 100 -13.55 -21.06 10.55
CA VAL A 100 -13.03 -20.04 9.63
C VAL A 100 -12.54 -18.85 10.45
N TYR A 101 -11.32 -18.40 10.17
CA TYR A 101 -10.67 -17.27 10.85
C TYR A 101 -10.25 -16.22 9.83
N GLN A 102 -10.34 -14.94 10.20
CA GLN A 102 -9.80 -13.85 9.40
C GLN A 102 -8.37 -13.55 9.85
N LEU A 103 -7.39 -13.82 8.99
CA LEU A 103 -5.96 -13.57 9.28
C LEU A 103 -5.59 -12.11 9.07
N ALA A 104 -6.14 -11.50 8.02
CA ALA A 104 -5.93 -10.09 7.71
C ALA A 104 -7.15 -9.48 7.03
N GLY A 105 -7.30 -8.19 7.18
CA GLY A 105 -8.28 -7.39 6.46
C GLY A 105 -8.20 -5.92 6.88
N VAL A 106 -8.93 -5.06 6.17
CA VAL A 106 -8.95 -3.62 6.47
C VAL A 106 -9.78 -3.37 7.74
N CYS A 107 -9.17 -2.72 8.74
CA CYS A 107 -9.83 -2.26 9.97
C CYS A 107 -10.29 -0.79 9.93
N SER A 108 -9.82 -0.02 8.95
CA SER A 108 -10.15 1.41 8.83
C SER A 108 -11.60 1.63 8.37
N LYS A 109 -12.20 2.73 8.83
CA LYS A 109 -13.51 3.22 8.36
C LYS A 109 -13.41 4.13 7.14
N ASP A 110 -12.20 4.43 6.67
CA ASP A 110 -11.97 5.26 5.49
C ASP A 110 -12.50 4.56 4.23
N SER A 111 -13.51 5.16 3.61
CA SER A 111 -14.16 4.65 2.40
C SER A 111 -13.29 4.74 1.15
N SER A 112 -12.19 5.50 1.17
CA SER A 112 -11.22 5.55 0.08
C SER A 112 -10.29 4.32 0.04
N LEU A 113 -10.19 3.58 1.14
CA LEU A 113 -9.39 2.37 1.21
C LEU A 113 -10.15 1.19 0.62
N GLN A 114 -9.53 0.53 -0.36
CA GLN A 114 -10.08 -0.70 -0.87
C GLN A 114 -10.10 -1.78 0.21
N ASN A 115 -11.28 -2.36 0.42
CA ASN A 115 -11.44 -3.45 1.37
C ASN A 115 -10.89 -4.77 0.82
N PHE A 116 -10.24 -5.53 1.68
CA PHE A 116 -9.83 -6.92 1.43
C PHE A 116 -9.92 -7.75 2.70
N LYS A 117 -10.05 -9.07 2.54
CA LYS A 117 -10.03 -10.04 3.62
C LYS A 117 -9.27 -11.29 3.21
N VAL A 118 -8.50 -11.83 4.15
CA VAL A 118 -7.85 -13.14 4.01
C VAL A 118 -8.42 -14.05 5.07
N LEU A 119 -9.16 -15.05 4.62
CA LEU A 119 -9.85 -16.02 5.43
C LEU A 119 -9.12 -17.36 5.34
N VAL A 120 -8.90 -18.00 6.48
CA VAL A 120 -8.42 -19.37 6.56
C VAL A 120 -9.52 -20.24 7.15
N GLN A 121 -9.82 -21.35 6.48
CA GLN A 121 -10.61 -22.43 7.07
C GLN A 121 -9.67 -23.51 7.56
N ASN A 122 -9.70 -23.78 8.86
CA ASN A 122 -8.94 -24.88 9.44
C ASN A 122 -9.82 -26.13 9.59
N ASP A 123 -9.23 -27.32 9.44
CA ASP A 123 -9.87 -28.56 9.87
C ASP A 123 -8.86 -29.52 10.51
N ALA A 124 -9.35 -30.62 11.08
CA ALA A 124 -8.52 -31.58 11.80
C ALA A 124 -7.64 -32.45 10.88
N HIS A 125 -7.83 -32.39 9.56
CA HIS A 125 -7.15 -33.25 8.58
C HIS A 125 -7.23 -34.76 8.92
N GLY A 126 -8.33 -35.20 9.56
CA GLY A 126 -8.50 -36.58 10.02
C GLY A 126 -7.70 -36.97 11.27
N LYS A 127 -7.00 -36.02 11.92
CA LYS A 127 -6.27 -36.24 13.18
C LYS A 127 -7.21 -36.13 14.38
N ARG A 128 -6.88 -36.85 15.46
CA ARG A 128 -7.60 -36.77 16.75
C ARG A 128 -7.26 -35.49 17.54
N VAL A 129 -6.06 -34.96 17.35
CA VAL A 129 -5.57 -33.75 18.01
C VAL A 129 -4.88 -32.87 16.96
N GLY A 130 -5.15 -31.57 17.03
CA GLY A 130 -4.58 -30.56 16.15
C GLY A 130 -5.45 -30.23 14.92
N SER A 131 -5.26 -29.02 14.41
CA SER A 131 -5.93 -28.49 13.23
C SER A 131 -4.91 -27.79 12.32
N GLY A 132 -5.22 -27.68 11.04
CA GLY A 132 -4.42 -26.93 10.10
C GLY A 132 -5.23 -26.37 8.94
N PRO A 133 -4.61 -25.53 8.10
CA PRO A 133 -5.29 -24.87 6.99
C PRO A 133 -5.80 -25.88 5.96
N LYS A 134 -7.11 -25.89 5.72
CA LYS A 134 -7.75 -26.65 4.64
C LYS A 134 -7.84 -25.82 3.36
N LEU A 135 -8.22 -24.57 3.53
CA LEU A 135 -8.58 -23.63 2.48
C LEU A 135 -8.19 -22.23 2.91
N VAL A 136 -7.65 -21.46 1.97
CA VAL A 136 -7.44 -20.02 2.11
C VAL A 136 -8.28 -19.32 1.05
N GLU A 137 -9.05 -18.33 1.46
CA GLU A 137 -9.81 -17.46 0.57
C GLU A 137 -9.33 -16.02 0.73
N VAL A 138 -8.90 -15.42 -0.39
CA VAL A 138 -8.57 -14.00 -0.50
C VAL A 138 -9.72 -13.31 -1.21
N LYS A 139 -10.38 -12.39 -0.53
CA LYS A 139 -11.40 -11.49 -1.10
C LYS A 139 -10.79 -10.12 -1.25
N ALA A 140 -10.74 -9.62 -2.47
CA ALA A 140 -10.32 -8.26 -2.77
C ALA A 140 -11.20 -7.72 -3.88
N TYR A 141 -11.75 -6.51 -3.72
CA TYR A 141 -12.74 -5.97 -4.66
C TYR A 141 -13.93 -6.94 -4.85
N GLU A 142 -14.27 -7.25 -6.10
CA GLU A 142 -15.26 -8.26 -6.49
C GLU A 142 -14.63 -9.64 -6.76
N ASP A 143 -13.32 -9.77 -6.55
CA ASP A 143 -12.58 -11.00 -6.76
C ASP A 143 -12.55 -11.87 -5.51
N SER A 144 -12.74 -13.18 -5.73
CA SER A 144 -12.42 -14.22 -4.76
C SER A 144 -11.42 -15.18 -5.40
N ILE A 145 -10.30 -15.37 -4.69
CA ILE A 145 -9.26 -16.33 -5.00
C ILE A 145 -9.25 -17.36 -3.88
N VAL A 146 -9.52 -18.62 -4.22
CA VAL A 146 -9.55 -19.72 -3.27
C VAL A 146 -8.42 -20.70 -3.57
N VAL A 147 -7.60 -20.94 -2.56
CA VAL A 147 -6.53 -21.92 -2.57
C VAL A 147 -6.93 -23.07 -1.67
N THR A 148 -6.85 -24.31 -2.16
CA THR A 148 -7.28 -25.48 -1.39
C THR A 148 -6.20 -26.54 -1.34
N ARG A 149 -6.09 -27.27 -0.23
CA ARG A 149 -5.19 -28.44 -0.15
C ARG A 149 -5.54 -29.56 -1.13
N ARG A 150 -6.80 -29.62 -1.58
CA ARG A 150 -7.32 -30.68 -2.46
C ARG A 150 -6.85 -30.53 -3.92
N HIS A 151 -6.68 -29.29 -4.39
CA HIS A 151 -6.32 -28.97 -5.78
C HIS A 151 -4.95 -28.31 -5.82
N LYS A 152 -3.89 -29.10 -5.63
CA LYS A 152 -2.50 -28.60 -5.66
C LYS A 152 -2.16 -28.06 -7.05
N GLY A 153 -1.43 -26.94 -7.11
CA GLY A 153 -1.00 -26.32 -8.36
C GLY A 153 -2.12 -25.60 -9.12
N SER A 154 -3.30 -25.43 -8.50
CA SER A 154 -4.42 -24.70 -9.06
C SER A 154 -5.04 -23.76 -8.03
N VAL A 155 -5.53 -22.63 -8.51
CA VAL A 155 -6.28 -21.65 -7.73
C VAL A 155 -7.66 -21.47 -8.36
N LEU A 156 -8.69 -21.33 -7.54
CA LEU A 156 -10.04 -21.03 -8.02
C LEU A 156 -10.21 -19.52 -8.02
N VAL A 157 -10.35 -18.92 -9.21
CA VAL A 157 -10.58 -17.48 -9.38
C VAL A 157 -11.96 -17.30 -9.99
N ARG A 158 -12.87 -16.60 -9.30
CA ARG A 158 -14.27 -16.41 -9.75
C ARG A 158 -14.94 -17.73 -10.20
N HIS A 159 -14.80 -18.78 -9.40
CA HIS A 159 -15.36 -20.13 -9.68
C HIS A 159 -14.73 -20.89 -10.85
N VAL A 160 -13.61 -20.40 -11.42
CA VAL A 160 -12.87 -21.07 -12.50
C VAL A 160 -11.48 -21.47 -12.00
N TYR A 161 -11.10 -22.74 -12.19
CA TYR A 161 -9.75 -23.20 -11.84
C TYR A 161 -8.72 -22.68 -12.82
N LYS A 162 -7.62 -22.14 -12.29
CA LYS A 162 -6.45 -21.66 -13.04
C LYS A 162 -5.18 -22.34 -12.53
N THR A 163 -4.29 -22.71 -13.45
CA THR A 163 -2.98 -23.33 -13.16
C THR A 163 -1.85 -22.32 -13.37
N GLU A 164 -0.73 -22.56 -12.69
CA GLU A 164 0.49 -21.72 -12.70
C GLU A 164 1.04 -21.45 -14.13
N SER A 165 0.74 -22.32 -15.10
CA SER A 165 1.18 -22.23 -16.50
C SER A 165 0.54 -21.10 -17.33
N GLN A 166 -0.41 -20.32 -16.80
CA GLN A 166 -1.04 -19.18 -17.49
C GLN A 166 -0.73 -17.81 -16.88
N SER A 167 0.16 -17.75 -15.89
CA SER A 167 0.69 -16.51 -15.33
C SER A 167 2.17 -16.42 -15.69
N HIS A 168 2.61 -15.33 -16.32
CA HIS A 168 4.03 -14.97 -16.34
C HIS A 168 4.59 -15.15 -14.93
N ALA A 169 5.52 -16.10 -14.78
CA ALA A 169 6.03 -16.56 -13.49
C ALA A 169 6.81 -15.45 -12.77
N PRO A 170 6.49 -15.12 -11.51
CA PRO A 170 7.51 -15.01 -10.49
C PRO A 170 7.80 -16.42 -9.97
N SER A 171 9.08 -16.74 -9.91
CA SER A 171 9.64 -18.00 -9.41
C SER A 171 8.92 -18.59 -8.20
N VAL A 172 8.62 -19.88 -8.28
CA VAL A 172 8.34 -20.85 -7.19
C VAL A 172 8.71 -20.31 -5.80
N ALA A 173 7.70 -19.97 -5.01
CA ALA A 173 7.84 -19.72 -3.58
C ALA A 173 6.83 -20.61 -2.83
N PRO A 174 7.25 -21.37 -1.80
CA PRO A 174 6.33 -22.20 -1.03
C PRO A 174 5.29 -21.27 -0.39
N TYR A 175 4.00 -21.45 -0.68
CA TYR A 175 2.86 -20.63 -0.25
C TYR A 175 3.16 -19.53 0.80
N TYR A 176 3.84 -18.45 0.41
CA TYR A 176 4.02 -17.27 1.24
C TYR A 176 2.92 -16.31 0.81
N LEU A 177 1.91 -16.16 1.66
CA LEU A 177 0.99 -15.04 1.56
C LEU A 177 1.72 -13.81 2.07
N ILE A 178 2.40 -13.11 1.17
CA ILE A 178 2.94 -11.78 1.47
C ILE A 178 1.73 -10.86 1.54
N LEU A 179 1.27 -10.59 2.76
CA LEU A 179 0.19 -9.66 3.02
C LEU A 179 0.77 -8.26 3.12
N GLU A 180 0.38 -7.35 2.23
CA GLU A 180 0.78 -5.94 2.36
C GLU A 180 0.09 -5.33 3.58
N LYS A 181 0.87 -4.75 4.50
CA LYS A 181 0.35 -4.02 5.65
C LYS A 181 0.04 -2.58 5.22
N LYS A 182 -1.24 -2.19 5.23
CA LYS A 182 -1.60 -0.79 5.54
C LYS A 182 -1.73 -0.71 7.06
N LEU A 183 -0.88 0.09 7.72
CA LEU A 183 -0.95 0.29 9.16
C LEU A 183 -2.32 0.89 9.52
N CYS A 184 -3.05 0.24 10.44
CA CYS A 184 -4.06 0.90 11.27
C CYS A 184 -3.27 1.62 12.39
N GLN A 185 -3.31 2.95 12.40
CA GLN A 185 -3.08 3.77 13.60
C GLN A 185 -4.43 3.98 14.30
#